data_AF-R7QV48-F1
#
_entry.id   AF-R7QV48-F1
#
_cell.length_a   1.000
_cell.length_b   1.000
_cell.length_c   1.000
_cell.angle_alpha   90.00
_cell.angle_beta   90.00
_cell.angle_gamma   90.00
#
_symmetry.space_group_name_H-M   'P 1'
#
loop_
_entity.id
_entity.type
_entity.pdbx_description
1 polymer ?
#
loop_
_entity_poly.entity_id
_entity_poly.type
_entity_poly.pdbx_seq_one_letter_code
_entity_poly.pdbx_strand_id
1 'polypeptide(L)' 'MTKVKIDPEAVDPDDVEMLEDLIMAATNEALRQIEEFSQASMSKITGGLGGMGGGLPF' A
#
# COMPACT_ATOMS: atom_id res chain seq x y z
N MET A 1 -2.98 -4.68 7.76
CA MET A 1 -2.05 -4.09 8.75
C MET A 1 -1.63 -5.15 9.74
N THR A 2 -0.33 -5.29 10.01
CA THR A 2 0.20 -6.25 10.99
C THR A 2 0.82 -5.58 12.22
N LYS A 3 1.12 -4.28 12.15
CA LYS A 3 1.68 -3.49 13.25
C LYS A 3 1.34 -2.01 13.11
N VAL A 4 1.17 -1.33 14.25
CA VAL A 4 1.06 0.13 14.37
C VAL A 4 2.22 0.61 15.25
N LYS A 5 2.81 1.74 14.91
CA LYS A 5 3.77 2.48 15.74
C LYS A 5 3.29 3.92 15.82
N ILE A 6 3.21 4.45 17.03
CA ILE A 6 2.78 5.83 17.28
C ILE A 6 3.96 6.53 17.95
N ASP A 7 4.26 7.74 17.49
CA ASP A 7 5.21 8.61 18.15
C ASP A 7 4.61 9.10 19.47
N PRO A 8 5.29 8.98 20.63
CA PRO A 8 4.78 9.52 21.89
C PRO A 8 4.40 10.99 21.83
N GLU A 9 5.05 11.79 20.97
CA GLU A 9 4.73 13.21 20.79
C GLU A 9 3.37 13.44 20.13
N ALA A 10 2.84 12.46 19.41
CA ALA A 10 1.51 12.51 18.81
C ALA A 10 0.40 12.08 19.77
N VAL A 11 0.72 11.68 21.01
CA VAL A 11 -0.25 11.22 22.00
C VAL A 11 -0.54 12.34 22.99
N ASP A 12 -1.48 13.22 22.61
CA ASP A 12 -2.04 14.22 23.50
C ASP A 12 -3.45 13.77 23.97
N PRO A 13 -3.66 13.51 25.27
CA PRO A 13 -4.98 13.14 25.79
C PRO A 13 -6.03 14.24 25.65
N ASP A 14 -5.62 15.50 25.51
CA ASP A 14 -6.52 16.64 25.32
C ASP A 14 -6.88 16.86 23.83
N ASP A 15 -6.18 16.20 22.90
CA ASP A 15 -6.38 16.28 21.44
C ASP A 15 -6.38 14.90 20.76
N VAL A 16 -7.35 14.07 21.14
CA VAL A 16 -7.51 12.70 20.61
C VAL A 16 -7.93 12.71 19.14
N GLU A 17 -8.71 13.71 18.71
CA GLU A 17 -9.22 13.83 17.33
C GLU A 17 -8.06 13.94 16.33
N MET A 18 -7.02 14.72 16.66
CA MET A 18 -5.83 14.82 15.83
C MET A 18 -5.09 13.47 15.69
N LEU A 19 -4.98 12.68 16.77
CA LEU A 19 -4.36 11.36 16.71
C LEU A 19 -5.19 10.39 15.85
N GLU A 20 -6.52 10.43 15.97
CA GLU A 20 -7.43 9.63 15.15
C GLU A 20 -7.30 9.96 13.65
N ASP A 21 -7.22 11.25 13.31
CA ASP A 21 -7.01 11.72 11.94
C ASP A 21 -5.68 11.21 11.35
N LEU A 22 -4.60 11.27 12.13
CA LEU A 22 -3.29 10.74 11.72
C LEU A 22 -3.34 9.24 11.46
N ILE A 23 -4.02 8.46 12.32
CA ILE A 23 -4.18 7.01 12.16
C ILE A 23 -5.00 6.70 10.89
N MET A 24 -6.09 7.43 10.67
CA MET A 24 -6.94 7.27 9.49
C MET A 24 -6.15 7.54 8.20
N ALA A 25 -5.42 8.66 8.15
CA ALA A 25 -4.59 9.03 7.01
C ALA A 25 -3.52 7.96 6.72
N ALA A 26 -2.80 7.51 7.75
CA ALA A 26 -1.76 6.48 7.61
C ALA A 26 -2.33 5.14 7.14
N THR A 27 -3.52 4.76 7.61
CA THR A 27 -4.19 3.51 7.22
C THR A 27 -4.62 3.55 5.76
N ASN A 28 -5.23 4.65 5.32
CA ASN A 28 -5.65 4.85 3.94
C ASN A 28 -4.45 4.82 2.98
N GLU A 29 -3.35 5.49 3.35
CA GLU A 29 -2.11 5.47 2.57
C GLU A 29 -1.50 4.06 2.49
N ALA A 30 -1.48 3.31 3.60
CA ALA A 30 -0.99 1.93 3.60
C ALA A 30 -1.81 1.02 2.68
N LEU A 31 -3.14 1.18 2.65
CA LEU A 31 -4.01 0.46 1.72
C LEU A 31 -3.70 0.82 0.26
N ARG A 32 -3.55 2.12 -0.03
CA ARG A 32 -3.19 2.58 -1.39
C ARG A 32 -1.87 1.97 -1.87
N GLN A 33 -0.85 1.96 -1.02
CA GLN A 33 0.45 1.35 -1.36
C GLN A 33 0.36 -0.16 -1.63
N ILE A 34 -0.52 -0.88 -0.93
CA ILE A 34 -0.77 -2.30 -1.18
C ILE A 34 -1.40 -2.49 -2.57
N GLU A 35 -2.38 -1.67 -2.93
CA GLU A 35 -3.02 -1.71 -4.24
C GLU A 35 -2.03 -1.38 -5.36
N GLU A 36 -1.22 -0.33 -5.19
CA GLU A 36 -0.16 0.06 -6.12
C GLU A 36 0.87 -1.07 -6.30
N PHE A 37 1.30 -1.69 -5.21
CA PHE A 37 2.24 -2.82 -5.25
C PHE A 37 1.65 -4.04 -5.98
N SER A 38 0.37 -4.34 -5.73
CA SER A 38 -0.34 -5.43 -6.39
C SER A 38 -0.45 -5.20 -7.90
N GLN A 39 -0.88 -4.00 -8.30
CA GLN A 39 -0.95 -3.60 -9.72
C GLN A 39 0.43 -3.66 -10.38
N ALA A 40 1.47 -3.10 -9.75
CA ALA A 40 2.82 -3.15 -10.27
C ALA A 40 3.35 -4.58 -10.42
N SER A 41 3.01 -5.48 -9.49
CA SER A 41 3.37 -6.89 -9.56
C SER A 41 2.68 -7.60 -10.72
N MET A 42 1.38 -7.35 -10.92
CA MET A 42 0.63 -7.87 -12.06
C MET A 42 1.19 -7.35 -13.39
N SER A 43 1.52 -6.05 -13.49
CA SER A 43 2.15 -5.48 -14.69
C SER A 43 3.51 -6.11 -15.00
N LYS A 44 4.32 -6.44 -13.98
CA LYS A 44 5.59 -7.15 -14.17
C LYS A 44 5.36 -8.57 -14.69
N ILE A 45 4.37 -9.27 -14.15
CA ILE A 45 4.02 -10.63 -14.58
C ILE A 45 3.50 -10.62 -16.02
N THR A 46 2.53 -9.75 -16.34
CA THR A 46 1.97 -9.67 -17.70
C THR A 46 2.96 -9.11 -18.71
N GLY A 47 3.83 -8.18 -18.31
CA GLY A 47 4.94 -7.70 -19.15
C GLY A 47 5.99 -8.77 -19.41
N GLY A 48 6.32 -9.60 -18.42
CA GLY A 48 7.25 -10.73 -18.56
C GLY A 48 6.66 -11.89 -19.37
N LEU A 49 5.38 -12.20 -19.16
CA LEU A 49 4.67 -13.25 -19.91
C LEU A 49 4.30 -12.82 -21.33
N GLY A 50 3.98 -11.55 -21.55
CA GLY A 50 3.75 -10.98 -22.88
C GLY A 50 4.98 -11.05 -23.77
N GLY A 51 6.18 -11.01 -23.18
CA GLY A 51 7.44 -11.26 -23.88
C GLY A 51 7.75 -12.75 -24.13
N MET A 52 7.13 -13.68 -23.39
CA MET A 52 7.42 -15.11 -23.46
C MET A 52 6.34 -15.94 -24.20
N GLY A 53 5.12 -15.40 -24.36
CA GLY A 53 3.97 -16.10 -24.94
C GLY A 53 3.61 -15.74 -26.39
N GLY A 54 4.31 -14.77 -27.01
CA GLY A 54 3.97 -14.26 -28.35
C GLY A 54 4.69 -14.93 -29.53
N GLY A 55 5.45 -16.00 -29.31
CA GLY A 55 6.36 -16.59 -30.29
C GLY A 55 6.13 -18.07 -30.60
N LEU A 56 4.88 -18.56 -30.57
CA LEU A 56 4.57 -19.88 -31.14
C LEU A 56 4.15 -19.73 -32.61
N PRO A 57 5.01 -20.09 -33.58
CA PRO A 57 4.64 -20.11 -34.98
C PRO A 57 3.81 -21.38 -35.25
N PHE A 58 2.53 -21.18 -35.55
CA PHE A 58 1.79 -22.04 -36.48
C PHE A 58 1.18 -21.15 -37.55
#